data_AF-M7T4T8-F1
#
_entry.id   AF-M7T4T8-F1
#
_cell.length_a   1.000
_cell.length_b   1.000
_cell.length_c   1.000
_cell.angle_alpha   90.00
_cell.angle_beta   90.00
_cell.angle_gamma   90.00
#
_symmetry.space_group_name_H-M   'P 1'
#
loop_
_entity.id
_entity.type
_entity.pdbx_description
1 polymer ?
#
loop_
_entity_poly.entity_id
_entity_poly.type
_entity_poly.pdbx_seq_one_letter_code
_entity_poly.pdbx_strand_id
1 'polypeptide(L)'
;MALKQRAKKAFSSKEEFKKFIQTKEQGTYFNEDLLPSPPSHRTWTALHFFAYYLTQTFSPSSYNLGATLVSIGLTWWHGIIAAAIGSSILSAIVILNSRGATRYHVGFPVYVRAAAGVAGSRLFIVVRASVAIIYFATQSYYGGRVTAVALRAIFGSAWERIPNTLPASAGITSANLLAFFVFWIVQFPFMFVHPVVIRHLFVAKSVVTTAGFLGVFGWAVGSNGGSLGNFNFGTPALSGAALVWPMIQAINSVMAALCPILINQPDIASASVNVLGKAYWNVWDLYDAILTAYWGPAARAGVFFASFVSRKDSN
;
A
#
# COMPACT_ATOMS: atom_id res chain seq x y z
N MET A 1 -12.63 -16.42 -26.17
CA MET A 1 -14.04 -16.71 -26.56
C MET A 1 -14.89 -17.28 -25.42
N ALA A 2 -14.40 -18.25 -24.65
CA ALA A 2 -15.16 -18.90 -23.57
C ALA A 2 -15.67 -17.97 -22.44
N LEU A 3 -14.93 -16.90 -22.08
CA LEU A 3 -15.31 -15.97 -21.00
C LEU A 3 -16.54 -15.10 -21.36
N LYS A 4 -16.63 -14.63 -22.62
CA LYS A 4 -17.77 -13.81 -23.10
C LYS A 4 -19.06 -14.62 -23.17
N GLN A 5 -18.99 -15.89 -23.60
CA GLN A 5 -20.14 -16.79 -23.58
C GLN A 5 -20.56 -17.20 -22.15
N ARG A 6 -19.59 -17.40 -21.25
CA ARG A 6 -19.85 -17.66 -19.82
C ARG A 6 -20.55 -16.49 -19.12
N ALA A 7 -20.08 -15.26 -19.36
CA ALA A 7 -20.71 -14.06 -18.81
C ALA A 7 -22.15 -13.87 -19.34
N LYS A 8 -22.39 -14.11 -20.63
CA LYS A 8 -23.72 -13.99 -21.23
C LYS A 8 -24.72 -15.02 -20.69
N LYS A 9 -24.24 -16.22 -20.33
CA LYS A 9 -25.04 -17.25 -19.63
C LYS A 9 -25.32 -16.88 -18.16
N ALA A 10 -24.32 -16.38 -17.44
CA ALA A 10 -24.43 -16.00 -16.04
C ALA A 10 -25.53 -14.94 -15.76
N PHE A 11 -25.80 -14.03 -16.69
CA PHE A 11 -26.84 -13.00 -16.56
C PHE A 11 -28.23 -13.43 -17.08
N SER A 12 -28.41 -14.69 -17.50
CA SER A 12 -29.68 -15.16 -18.09
C SER A 12 -30.73 -15.58 -17.06
N SER A 13 -30.32 -15.97 -15.85
CA SER A 13 -31.21 -16.46 -14.79
C SER A 13 -30.57 -16.27 -13.41
N LYS A 14 -31.40 -16.05 -12.38
CA LYS A 14 -30.98 -15.97 -10.98
C LYS A 14 -30.30 -17.27 -10.51
N GLU A 15 -30.69 -18.42 -11.06
CA GLU A 15 -30.06 -19.72 -10.75
C GLU A 15 -28.76 -19.95 -11.51
N GLU A 16 -28.65 -19.52 -12.77
CA GLU A 16 -27.38 -19.58 -13.52
C GLU A 16 -26.35 -18.61 -12.96
N PHE A 17 -26.78 -17.44 -12.49
CA PHE A 17 -25.93 -16.51 -11.75
C PHE A 17 -25.42 -17.14 -10.45
N LYS A 18 -26.30 -17.83 -9.72
CA LYS A 18 -25.93 -18.55 -8.50
C LYS A 18 -24.95 -19.71 -8.79
N LYS A 19 -25.15 -20.45 -9.88
CA LYS A 19 -24.20 -21.47 -10.39
C LYS A 19 -22.90 -20.89 -10.92
N PHE A 20 -22.90 -19.65 -11.42
CA PHE A 20 -21.71 -18.95 -11.88
C PHE A 20 -20.85 -18.47 -10.71
N ILE A 21 -21.50 -18.05 -9.62
CA ILE A 21 -20.84 -17.64 -8.37
C ILE A 21 -20.38 -18.86 -7.55
N GLN A 22 -21.09 -19.99 -7.63
CA GLN A 22 -20.68 -21.21 -6.95
C GLN A 22 -19.41 -21.78 -7.60
N THR A 23 -18.30 -21.68 -6.86
CA THR A 23 -17.04 -22.37 -7.16
C THR A 23 -17.30 -23.88 -7.24
N LYS A 24 -16.68 -24.57 -8.20
CA LYS A 24 -16.69 -26.04 -8.23
C LYS A 24 -15.84 -26.53 -7.04
N GLU A 25 -16.44 -26.92 -5.92
CA GLU A 25 -16.07 -28.12 -5.14
C GLU A 25 -16.66 -28.22 -3.72
N GLN A 26 -16.51 -29.44 -3.18
CA GLN A 26 -17.13 -30.06 -2.02
C GLN A 26 -16.54 -29.59 -0.69
N GLY A 27 -17.40 -29.15 0.24
CA GLY A 27 -17.08 -28.92 1.65
C GLY A 27 -17.15 -27.45 2.10
N THR A 28 -17.66 -27.22 3.32
CA THR A 28 -17.96 -25.88 3.88
C THR A 28 -16.75 -24.93 4.02
N TYR A 29 -15.52 -25.44 3.86
CA TYR A 29 -14.27 -24.69 4.10
C TYR A 29 -13.30 -24.65 2.91
N PHE A 30 -13.69 -25.22 1.76
CA PHE A 30 -12.87 -25.28 0.56
C PHE A 30 -13.22 -24.14 -0.39
N ASN A 31 -12.23 -23.37 -0.83
CA ASN A 31 -12.39 -22.37 -1.89
C ASN A 31 -11.10 -22.34 -2.72
N GLU A 32 -11.22 -22.27 -4.05
CA GLU A 32 -10.06 -22.22 -4.97
C GLU A 32 -9.15 -21.02 -4.65
N ASP A 33 -9.72 -19.86 -4.26
CA ASP A 33 -8.94 -18.68 -3.87
C ASP A 33 -8.22 -18.79 -2.52
N LEU A 34 -8.58 -19.79 -1.70
CA LEU A 34 -7.92 -20.06 -0.41
C LEU A 34 -6.78 -21.06 -0.55
N LEU A 35 -6.61 -21.68 -1.71
CA LEU A 35 -5.52 -22.62 -1.94
C LEU A 35 -4.18 -21.87 -2.00
N PRO A 36 -3.06 -22.55 -1.67
CA PRO A 36 -1.74 -21.97 -1.84
C PRO A 36 -1.53 -21.51 -3.28
N SER A 37 -0.97 -20.31 -3.45
CA SER A 37 -0.73 -19.71 -4.77
C SER A 37 0.12 -20.66 -5.64
N PRO A 38 -0.37 -21.08 -6.82
CA PRO A 38 0.36 -22.00 -7.68
C PRO A 38 1.65 -21.36 -8.21
N PRO A 39 2.67 -22.16 -8.58
CA PRO A 39 3.95 -21.64 -9.08
C PRO A 39 3.81 -20.65 -10.24
N SER A 40 2.80 -20.81 -11.10
CA SER A 40 2.50 -19.90 -12.22
C SER A 40 2.06 -18.49 -11.79
N HIS A 41 1.52 -18.33 -10.58
CA HIS A 41 1.08 -17.04 -10.05
C HIS A 41 2.15 -16.35 -9.17
N ARG A 42 3.24 -17.06 -8.84
CA ARG A 42 4.38 -16.55 -8.08
C ARG A 42 5.29 -15.74 -8.99
N THR A 43 4.94 -14.48 -9.20
CA THR A 43 5.60 -13.63 -10.21
C THR A 43 6.14 -12.31 -9.65
N TRP A 44 6.00 -12.10 -8.35
CA TRP A 44 6.46 -10.89 -7.67
C TRP A 44 7.95 -11.03 -7.28
N THR A 45 8.79 -10.21 -7.90
CA THR A 45 10.22 -10.09 -7.58
C THR A 45 10.45 -8.93 -6.60
N ALA A 46 11.66 -8.83 -6.03
CA ALA A 46 12.03 -7.77 -5.09
C ALA A 46 11.76 -6.35 -5.62
N LEU A 47 11.96 -6.11 -6.93
CA LEU A 47 11.65 -4.83 -7.56
C LEU A 47 10.15 -4.51 -7.58
N HIS A 48 9.30 -5.53 -7.74
CA HIS A 48 7.85 -5.35 -7.68
C HIS A 48 7.40 -5.01 -6.26
N PHE A 49 7.99 -5.65 -5.25
CA PHE A 49 7.76 -5.28 -3.84
C PHE A 49 8.21 -3.84 -3.56
N PHE A 50 9.42 -3.46 -4.00
CA PHE A 50 9.91 -2.09 -3.84
C PHE A 50 8.97 -1.07 -4.51
N ALA A 51 8.60 -1.29 -5.78
CA ALA A 51 7.67 -0.42 -6.50
C ALA A 51 6.30 -0.35 -5.80
N TYR A 52 5.78 -1.46 -5.30
CA TYR A 52 4.53 -1.50 -4.55
C TYR A 52 4.58 -0.63 -3.29
N TYR A 53 5.60 -0.82 -2.43
CA TYR A 53 5.76 0.02 -1.24
C TYR A 53 6.00 1.49 -1.60
N LEU A 54 6.75 1.76 -2.67
CA LEU A 54 6.97 3.11 -3.16
C LEU A 54 5.65 3.79 -3.57
N THR A 55 4.78 3.10 -4.33
CA THR A 55 3.44 3.63 -4.68
C THR A 55 2.56 3.88 -3.48
N GLN A 56 2.73 3.08 -2.43
CA GLN A 56 1.91 3.16 -1.23
C GLN A 56 2.36 4.32 -0.33
N THR A 57 3.68 4.52 -0.21
CA THR A 57 4.28 5.64 0.50
C THR A 57 4.03 6.96 -0.22
N PHE A 58 4.19 7.01 -1.54
CA PHE A 58 3.82 8.18 -2.34
C PHE A 58 2.31 8.20 -2.64
N SER A 59 1.52 8.47 -1.61
CA SER A 59 0.07 8.58 -1.72
C SER A 59 -0.44 9.90 -1.14
N PRO A 60 -1.64 10.36 -1.56
CA PRO A 60 -2.29 11.53 -0.95
C PRO A 60 -2.47 11.37 0.56
N SER A 61 -2.63 10.14 1.06
CA SER A 61 -2.73 9.88 2.50
C SER A 61 -1.46 10.23 3.24
N SER A 62 -0.28 9.88 2.72
CA SER A 62 1.00 10.27 3.30
C SER A 62 1.23 11.77 3.25
N TYR A 63 0.75 12.44 2.20
CA TYR A 63 0.81 13.90 2.10
C TYR A 63 -0.03 14.58 3.20
N ASN A 64 -1.26 14.09 3.43
CA ASN A 64 -2.10 14.56 4.52
C ASN A 64 -1.50 14.25 5.90
N LEU A 65 -0.89 13.07 6.08
CA LEU A 65 -0.19 12.74 7.31
C LEU A 65 0.89 13.79 7.64
N GLY A 66 1.72 14.15 6.66
CA GLY A 66 2.72 15.21 6.83
C GLY A 66 2.11 16.57 7.20
N ALA A 67 1.02 16.96 6.52
CA ALA A 67 0.29 18.19 6.83
C ALA A 67 -0.26 18.19 8.27
N THR A 68 -0.80 17.06 8.74
CA THR A 68 -1.28 16.91 10.12
C THR A 68 -0.14 17.04 11.13
N LEU A 69 1.03 16.44 10.88
CA LEU A 69 2.19 16.57 11.76
C LEU A 69 2.63 18.03 11.90
N VAL A 70 2.68 18.76 10.79
CA VAL A 70 3.02 20.19 10.81
C VAL A 70 1.95 21.01 11.54
N SER A 71 0.66 20.69 11.37
CA SER A 71 -0.43 21.40 12.06
C SER A 71 -0.42 21.23 13.59
N ILE A 72 0.17 20.14 14.09
CA ILE A 72 0.36 19.89 15.53
C ILE A 72 1.46 20.79 16.12
N GLY A 73 2.23 21.50 15.29
CA GLY A 73 3.35 22.35 15.71
C GLY A 73 4.72 21.66 15.67
N LEU A 74 4.80 20.47 15.06
CA LEU A 74 6.08 19.79 14.81
C LEU A 74 6.76 20.42 13.60
N THR A 75 8.05 20.75 13.76
CA THR A 75 8.87 21.14 12.61
C THR A 75 9.09 19.98 11.64
N TRP A 76 9.36 20.29 10.37
CA TRP A 76 9.49 19.30 9.30
C TRP A 76 10.52 18.21 9.59
N TRP A 77 11.65 18.53 10.23
CA TRP A 77 12.67 17.55 10.60
C TRP A 77 12.21 16.58 11.70
N HIS A 78 11.38 17.03 12.65
CA HIS A 78 10.76 16.13 13.64
C HIS A 78 9.83 15.14 12.96
N GLY A 79 9.06 15.59 11.97
CA GLY A 79 8.23 14.72 11.14
C GLY A 79 9.03 13.65 10.39
N ILE A 80 10.20 14.00 9.83
CA ILE A 80 11.09 13.04 9.16
C ILE A 80 11.63 12.00 10.14
N ILE A 81 12.06 12.42 11.32
CA ILE A 81 12.57 11.50 12.36
C ILE A 81 11.46 10.55 12.81
N ALA A 82 10.25 11.08 13.08
CA ALA A 82 9.10 10.27 13.46
C ALA A 82 8.73 9.26 12.35
N ALA A 83 8.76 9.70 11.08
CA ALA A 83 8.51 8.85 9.93
C ALA A 83 9.57 7.75 9.79
N ALA A 84 10.85 8.07 10.00
CA ALA A 84 11.95 7.09 9.95
C ALA A 84 11.82 6.04 11.05
N ILE A 85 11.54 6.45 12.29
CA ILE A 85 11.37 5.53 13.43
C ILE A 85 10.14 4.64 13.21
N GLY A 86 8.98 5.23 12.92
CA GLY A 86 7.73 4.49 12.72
C GLY A 86 7.83 3.50 11.55
N SER A 87 8.45 3.90 10.44
CA SER A 87 8.66 3.02 9.29
C SER A 87 9.66 1.90 9.57
N SER A 88 10.71 2.16 10.37
CA SER A 88 11.71 1.15 10.73
C SER A 88 11.12 0.05 11.62
N ILE A 89 10.35 0.45 12.64
CA ILE A 89 9.64 -0.49 13.52
C ILE A 89 8.69 -1.35 12.69
N LEU A 90 7.91 -0.72 11.81
CA LEU A 90 6.95 -1.45 11.01
C LEU A 90 7.63 -2.39 10.00
N SER A 91 8.75 -1.98 9.40
CA SER A 91 9.52 -2.82 8.49
C SER A 91 9.94 -4.14 9.15
N ALA A 92 10.40 -4.10 10.40
CA ALA A 92 10.72 -5.31 11.16
C ALA A 92 9.50 -6.24 11.32
N ILE A 93 8.33 -5.69 11.65
CA ILE A 93 7.09 -6.46 11.81
C ILE A 93 6.61 -7.03 10.46
N VAL A 94 6.73 -6.26 9.37
CA VAL A 94 6.41 -6.71 8.01
C VAL A 94 7.25 -7.92 7.63
N ILE A 95 8.56 -7.90 7.91
CA ILE A 95 9.45 -9.02 7.61
C ILE A 95 9.00 -10.27 8.38
N LEU A 96 8.72 -10.13 9.68
CA LEU A 96 8.27 -11.25 10.50
C LEU A 96 6.94 -11.84 10.01
N ASN A 97 5.98 -10.99 9.65
CA ASN A 97 4.67 -11.43 9.16
C ASN A 97 4.73 -12.06 7.76
N SER A 98 5.62 -11.57 6.90
CA SER A 98 5.77 -12.04 5.52
C SER A 98 6.43 -13.43 5.44
N ARG A 99 7.29 -13.81 6.39
CA ARG A 99 8.03 -15.09 6.37
C ARG A 99 7.12 -16.31 6.24
N GLY A 100 6.03 -16.36 7.00
CA GLY A 100 5.10 -17.48 6.97
C GLY A 100 4.35 -17.57 5.64
N ALA A 101 3.87 -16.42 5.15
CA ALA A 101 3.13 -16.35 3.90
C ALA A 101 4.00 -16.65 2.67
N THR A 102 5.27 -16.22 2.65
CA THR A 102 6.22 -16.57 1.58
C THR A 102 6.54 -18.06 1.57
N ARG A 103 6.70 -18.70 2.73
CA ARG A 103 7.06 -20.14 2.78
C ARG A 103 5.90 -21.04 2.36
N TYR A 104 4.69 -20.75 2.83
CA TYR A 104 3.52 -21.59 2.58
C TYR A 104 2.68 -21.11 1.39
N HIS A 105 2.98 -19.94 0.83
CA HIS A 105 2.24 -19.31 -0.27
C HIS A 105 0.73 -19.19 0.01
N VAL A 106 0.36 -18.90 1.26
CA VAL A 106 -1.04 -18.75 1.71
C VAL A 106 -1.38 -17.29 2.00
N GLY A 107 -2.60 -16.87 1.67
CA GLY A 107 -3.12 -15.54 1.98
C GLY A 107 -3.55 -15.36 3.44
N PHE A 108 -3.90 -14.13 3.80
CA PHE A 108 -4.28 -13.71 5.15
C PHE A 108 -5.42 -14.56 5.75
N PRO A 109 -6.53 -14.89 5.03
CA PRO A 109 -7.65 -15.65 5.60
C PRO A 109 -7.29 -17.07 6.03
N VAL A 110 -6.25 -17.67 5.43
CA VAL A 110 -5.72 -18.98 5.82
C VAL A 110 -4.66 -18.82 6.89
N TYR A 111 -3.78 -17.82 6.75
CA TYR A 111 -2.71 -17.54 7.70
C TYR A 111 -3.23 -17.28 9.11
N VAL A 112 -4.33 -16.51 9.24
CA VAL A 112 -4.94 -16.21 10.55
C VAL A 112 -5.57 -17.42 11.24
N ARG A 113 -5.90 -18.50 10.49
CA ARG A 113 -6.45 -19.74 11.07
C ARG A 113 -5.43 -20.47 11.92
N ALA A 114 -4.13 -20.32 11.63
CA ALA A 114 -3.06 -20.91 12.43
C ALA A 114 -2.99 -20.30 13.84
N ALA A 115 -3.36 -19.03 14.00
CA ALA A 115 -3.33 -18.33 15.27
C ALA A 115 -4.68 -18.35 16.01
N ALA A 116 -5.79 -18.11 15.31
CA ALA A 116 -7.12 -17.92 15.91
C ALA A 116 -8.06 -19.13 15.77
N GLY A 117 -7.60 -20.21 15.13
CA GLY A 117 -8.45 -21.34 14.76
C GLY A 117 -9.46 -21.02 13.66
N VAL A 118 -10.21 -22.04 13.21
CA VAL A 118 -11.16 -21.89 12.09
C VAL A 118 -12.34 -21.00 12.45
N ALA A 119 -12.92 -21.16 13.65
CA ALA A 119 -14.04 -20.33 14.10
C ALA A 119 -13.61 -18.89 14.40
N GLY A 120 -12.49 -18.71 15.12
CA GLY A 120 -11.98 -17.38 15.48
C GLY A 120 -11.49 -16.57 14.29
N SER A 121 -10.99 -17.22 13.22
CA SER A 121 -10.56 -16.55 11.99
C SER A 121 -11.64 -15.66 11.36
N ARG A 122 -12.92 -16.02 11.50
CA ARG A 122 -14.04 -15.27 10.91
C ARG A 122 -14.13 -13.85 11.45
N LEU A 123 -13.91 -13.67 12.76
CA LEU A 123 -13.92 -12.35 13.39
C LEU A 123 -12.82 -11.46 12.80
N PHE A 124 -11.59 -11.98 12.70
CA PHE A 124 -10.47 -11.24 12.14
C PHE A 124 -10.65 -10.91 10.65
N ILE A 125 -11.24 -11.82 9.88
CA ILE A 125 -11.57 -11.57 8.47
C ILE A 125 -12.61 -10.45 8.35
N VAL A 126 -13.66 -10.45 9.17
CA VAL A 126 -14.70 -9.39 9.16
C VAL A 126 -14.10 -8.04 9.56
N VAL A 127 -13.33 -7.99 10.65
CA VAL A 127 -12.65 -6.74 11.08
C VAL A 127 -11.74 -6.22 9.96
N ARG A 128 -10.97 -7.11 9.32
CA ARG A 128 -10.08 -6.74 8.22
C ARG A 128 -10.85 -6.21 7.01
N ALA A 129 -11.98 -6.84 6.66
CA ALA A 129 -12.85 -6.40 5.56
C ALA A 129 -13.44 -5.02 5.84
N SER A 130 -13.91 -4.75 7.06
CA SER A 130 -14.40 -3.43 7.46
C SER A 130 -13.35 -2.34 7.29
N VAL A 131 -12.11 -2.59 7.74
CA VAL A 131 -10.99 -1.64 7.55
C VAL A 131 -10.67 -1.46 6.06
N ALA A 132 -10.74 -2.52 5.25
CA ALA A 132 -10.51 -2.42 3.81
C ALA A 132 -11.55 -1.52 3.11
N ILE A 133 -12.83 -1.64 3.49
CA ILE A 133 -13.92 -0.82 2.96
C ILE A 133 -13.72 0.65 3.31
N ILE A 134 -13.42 0.96 4.57
CA ILE A 134 -13.15 2.33 5.03
C ILE A 134 -11.93 2.90 4.30
N TYR A 135 -10.88 2.11 4.17
CA TYR A 135 -9.67 2.54 3.47
C TYR A 135 -9.94 2.82 1.98
N PHE A 136 -10.69 1.95 1.31
CA PHE A 136 -11.10 2.15 -0.07
C PHE A 136 -11.95 3.42 -0.26
N ALA A 137 -12.88 3.69 0.65
CA ALA A 137 -13.69 4.90 0.64
C ALA A 137 -12.83 6.16 0.79
N THR A 138 -11.91 6.16 1.76
CA THR A 138 -10.98 7.28 2.00
C THR A 138 -10.05 7.53 0.80
N GLN A 139 -9.52 6.47 0.18
CA GLN A 139 -8.69 6.62 -1.02
C GLN A 139 -9.48 7.11 -2.22
N SER A 140 -10.72 6.65 -2.39
CA SER A 140 -11.62 7.15 -3.43
C SER A 140 -11.94 8.63 -3.22
N TYR A 141 -12.13 9.06 -1.97
CA TYR A 141 -12.34 10.46 -1.62
C TYR A 141 -11.12 11.33 -1.99
N TYR A 142 -9.91 10.90 -1.62
CA TYR A 142 -8.69 11.61 -2.01
C TYR A 142 -8.49 11.63 -3.54
N GLY A 143 -8.79 10.52 -4.23
CA GLY A 143 -8.79 10.47 -5.69
C GLY A 143 -9.76 11.47 -6.32
N GLY A 144 -10.97 11.59 -5.76
CA GLY A 144 -11.96 12.60 -6.14
C GLY A 144 -11.45 14.04 -5.95
N ARG A 145 -10.78 14.33 -4.83
CA ARG A 145 -10.18 15.65 -4.56
C ARG A 145 -9.09 16.01 -5.57
N VAL A 146 -8.21 15.08 -5.91
CA VAL A 146 -7.18 15.28 -6.94
C VAL A 146 -7.82 15.44 -8.32
N THR A 147 -8.87 14.67 -8.61
CA THR A 147 -9.64 14.79 -9.85
C THR A 147 -10.32 16.15 -9.96
N ALA A 148 -10.84 16.71 -8.87
CA ALA A 148 -11.41 18.05 -8.87
C ALA A 148 -10.37 19.12 -9.23
N VAL A 149 -9.13 18.98 -8.74
CA VAL A 149 -8.02 19.88 -9.10
C VAL A 149 -7.63 19.69 -10.56
N ALA A 150 -7.59 18.45 -11.06
CA ALA A 150 -7.32 18.17 -12.47
C ALA A 150 -8.41 18.77 -13.40
N LEU A 151 -9.68 18.63 -13.04
CA LEU A 151 -10.80 19.23 -13.77
C LEU A 151 -10.76 20.75 -13.72
N ARG A 152 -10.36 21.34 -12.58
CA ARG A 152 -10.08 22.78 -12.49
C ARG A 152 -8.95 23.21 -13.42
N ALA A 153 -7.89 22.41 -13.58
CA ALA A 153 -6.80 22.72 -14.50
C ALA A 153 -7.24 22.66 -15.97
N ILE A 154 -8.18 21.78 -16.33
CA ILE A 154 -8.69 21.62 -17.70
C ILE A 154 -9.73 22.69 -18.05
N PHE A 155 -10.72 22.90 -17.17
CA PHE A 155 -11.88 23.77 -17.42
C PHE A 155 -11.72 25.17 -16.84
N GLY A 156 -10.63 25.45 -16.13
CA GLY A 156 -10.32 26.77 -15.57
C GLY A 156 -11.43 27.32 -14.68
N SER A 157 -11.77 28.60 -14.89
CA SER A 157 -12.77 29.33 -14.08
C SER A 157 -14.22 28.85 -14.28
N ALA A 158 -14.50 27.98 -15.25
CA ALA A 158 -15.82 27.39 -15.43
C ALA A 158 -16.12 26.33 -14.34
N TRP A 159 -15.09 25.64 -13.85
CA TRP A 159 -15.24 24.63 -12.79
C TRP A 159 -15.53 25.24 -11.41
N GLU A 160 -14.98 26.42 -11.12
CA GLU A 160 -15.26 27.15 -9.88
C GLU A 160 -16.64 27.82 -9.86
N ARG A 161 -17.27 27.99 -11.02
CA ARG A 161 -18.59 28.61 -11.15
C ARG A 161 -19.76 27.64 -10.99
N ILE A 162 -19.50 26.36 -10.70
CA ILE A 162 -20.56 25.38 -10.45
C ILE A 162 -21.29 25.75 -9.15
N PRO A 163 -22.59 26.06 -9.19
CA PRO A 163 -23.33 26.48 -7.99
C PRO A 163 -23.39 25.33 -6.99
N ASN A 164 -23.00 25.63 -5.75
CA ASN A 164 -23.07 24.66 -4.66
C ASN A 164 -24.52 24.55 -4.18
N THR A 165 -25.12 23.39 -4.40
CA THR A 165 -26.48 23.06 -3.95
C THR A 165 -26.51 22.40 -2.58
N LEU A 166 -25.34 22.11 -2.00
CA LEU A 166 -25.20 21.44 -0.71
C LEU A 166 -25.03 22.46 0.44
N PRO A 167 -25.65 22.21 1.61
CA PRO A 167 -25.48 23.05 2.79
C PRO A 167 -24.03 22.98 3.30
N ALA A 168 -23.56 24.07 3.93
CA ALA A 168 -22.19 24.15 4.47
C ALA A 168 -21.87 23.05 5.51
N SER A 169 -22.91 22.51 6.18
CA SER A 169 -22.79 21.37 7.11
C SER A 169 -22.35 20.06 6.44
N ALA A 170 -22.48 19.93 5.12
CA ALA A 170 -22.10 18.73 4.39
C ALA A 170 -20.57 18.55 4.28
N GLY A 171 -19.78 19.59 4.55
CA GLY A 171 -18.31 19.53 4.48
C GLY A 171 -17.74 19.27 3.08
N ILE A 172 -18.58 19.23 2.05
CA ILE A 172 -18.22 18.97 0.64
C ILE A 172 -19.03 19.90 -0.28
N THR A 173 -18.40 20.34 -1.37
CA THR A 173 -19.09 21.13 -2.42
C THR A 173 -19.63 20.22 -3.51
N SER A 174 -20.71 20.64 -4.20
CA SER A 174 -21.28 19.87 -5.31
C SER A 174 -20.25 19.55 -6.41
N ALA A 175 -19.31 20.46 -6.68
CA ALA A 175 -18.21 20.23 -7.63
C ALA A 175 -17.25 19.12 -7.17
N ASN A 176 -16.89 19.08 -5.88
CA ASN A 176 -16.05 18.01 -5.33
C ASN A 176 -16.78 16.66 -5.33
N LEU A 177 -18.09 16.66 -5.07
CA LEU A 177 -18.91 15.45 -5.13
C LEU A 177 -18.99 14.91 -6.57
N LEU A 178 -19.16 15.78 -7.56
CA LEU A 178 -19.12 15.38 -8.98
C LEU A 178 -17.77 14.75 -9.35
N ALA A 179 -16.65 15.38 -8.96
CA ALA A 179 -15.33 14.83 -9.21
C ALA A 179 -15.10 13.46 -8.55
N PHE A 180 -15.67 13.25 -7.35
CA PHE A 180 -15.67 11.95 -6.69
C PHE A 180 -16.41 10.89 -7.51
N PHE A 181 -17.61 11.20 -8.03
CA PHE A 181 -18.36 10.27 -8.88
C PHE A 181 -17.62 9.96 -10.19
N VAL A 182 -17.01 10.96 -10.81
CA VAL A 182 -16.19 10.77 -12.02
C VAL A 182 -15.02 9.82 -11.72
N PHE A 183 -14.28 10.06 -10.64
CA PHE A 183 -13.20 9.17 -10.22
C PHE A 183 -13.71 7.75 -9.91
N TRP A 184 -14.86 7.65 -9.25
CA TRP A 184 -15.47 6.37 -8.89
C TRP A 184 -15.89 5.54 -10.12
N ILE A 185 -16.43 6.18 -11.15
CA ILE A 185 -16.77 5.52 -12.43
C ILE A 185 -15.50 5.07 -13.16
N VAL A 186 -14.46 5.91 -13.19
CA VAL A 186 -13.19 5.59 -13.86
C VAL A 186 -12.45 4.46 -13.16
N GLN A 187 -12.47 4.37 -11.83
CA GLN A 187 -11.80 3.28 -11.11
C GLN A 187 -12.52 1.94 -11.21
N PHE A 188 -13.84 1.93 -11.46
CA PHE A 188 -14.67 0.72 -11.41
C PHE A 188 -14.23 -0.39 -12.39
N PRO A 189 -13.91 -0.10 -13.67
CA PRO A 189 -13.37 -1.10 -14.59
C PRO A 189 -12.05 -1.72 -14.13
N PHE A 190 -11.19 -0.95 -13.46
CA PHE A 190 -9.88 -1.44 -13.00
C PHE A 190 -10.00 -2.46 -11.87
N MET A 191 -11.12 -2.49 -11.15
CA MET A 191 -11.38 -3.47 -10.10
C MET A 191 -11.51 -4.91 -10.65
N PHE A 192 -11.92 -5.07 -11.90
CA PHE A 192 -12.06 -6.40 -12.53
C PHE A 192 -10.76 -6.95 -13.12
N VAL A 193 -9.66 -6.20 -13.05
CA VAL A 193 -8.37 -6.64 -13.59
C VAL A 193 -7.71 -7.60 -12.59
N HIS A 194 -7.31 -8.79 -13.07
CA HIS A 194 -6.69 -9.80 -12.21
C HIS A 194 -5.33 -9.32 -11.66
N PRO A 195 -5.00 -9.59 -10.37
CA PRO A 195 -3.76 -9.12 -9.71
C PRO A 195 -2.46 -9.43 -10.45
N VAL A 196 -2.42 -10.51 -11.23
CA VAL A 196 -1.27 -10.93 -12.04
C VAL A 196 -0.86 -9.87 -13.08
N VAL A 197 -1.82 -9.12 -13.64
CA VAL A 197 -1.55 -8.06 -14.64
C VAL A 197 -1.29 -6.71 -13.96
N ILE A 198 -1.83 -6.51 -12.75
CA ILE A 198 -1.75 -5.24 -12.00
C ILE A 198 -0.29 -4.87 -11.63
N ARG A 199 0.63 -5.83 -11.56
CA ARG A 199 2.05 -5.56 -11.25
C ARG A 199 2.69 -4.50 -12.15
N HIS A 200 2.34 -4.47 -13.44
CA HIS A 200 2.88 -3.48 -14.38
C HIS A 200 2.27 -2.10 -14.16
N LEU A 201 1.00 -2.04 -13.73
CA LEU A 201 0.36 -0.79 -13.33
C LEU A 201 1.03 -0.18 -12.10
N PHE A 202 1.45 -1.00 -11.13
CA PHE A 202 2.19 -0.50 -9.96
C PHE A 202 3.55 0.11 -10.34
N VAL A 203 4.30 -0.53 -11.24
CA VAL A 203 5.60 0.00 -11.70
C VAL A 203 5.43 1.29 -12.50
N ALA A 204 4.47 1.34 -13.42
CA ALA A 204 4.19 2.56 -14.18
C ALA A 204 3.72 3.69 -13.24
N LYS A 205 2.81 3.38 -12.32
CA LYS A 205 2.32 4.31 -11.30
C LYS A 205 3.44 4.81 -10.40
N SER A 206 4.37 3.96 -9.95
CA SER A 206 5.46 4.41 -9.08
C SER A 206 6.34 5.45 -9.76
N VAL A 207 6.67 5.24 -11.04
CA VAL A 207 7.50 6.18 -11.80
C VAL A 207 6.78 7.52 -11.97
N VAL A 208 5.52 7.49 -12.42
CA VAL A 208 4.73 8.72 -12.66
C VAL A 208 4.50 9.49 -11.36
N THR A 209 4.12 8.78 -10.30
CA THR A 209 3.83 9.43 -9.01
C THR A 209 5.09 10.01 -8.38
N THR A 210 6.21 9.28 -8.38
CA THR A 210 7.48 9.80 -7.86
C THR A 210 7.96 11.01 -8.67
N ALA A 211 7.90 10.96 -10.00
CA ALA A 211 8.23 12.11 -10.85
C ALA A 211 7.30 13.31 -10.57
N GLY A 212 6.01 13.08 -10.36
CA GLY A 212 5.04 14.13 -10.03
C GLY A 212 5.33 14.81 -8.70
N PHE A 213 5.57 14.04 -7.62
CA PHE A 213 5.90 14.60 -6.30
C PHE A 213 7.23 15.36 -6.32
N LEU A 214 8.27 14.80 -6.94
CA LEU A 214 9.56 15.47 -7.06
C LEU A 214 9.48 16.71 -7.95
N GLY A 215 8.66 16.69 -9.00
CA GLY A 215 8.41 17.84 -9.87
C GLY A 215 7.73 18.99 -9.12
N VAL A 216 6.67 18.71 -8.36
CA VAL A 216 6.00 19.72 -7.52
C VAL A 216 6.93 20.22 -6.42
N PHE A 217 7.73 19.35 -5.82
CA PHE A 217 8.73 19.75 -4.83
C PHE A 217 9.80 20.67 -5.44
N GLY A 218 10.33 20.32 -6.62
CA GLY A 218 11.28 21.16 -7.35
C GLY A 218 10.70 22.51 -7.74
N TRP A 219 9.44 22.55 -8.19
CA TRP A 219 8.73 23.79 -8.48
C TRP A 219 8.54 24.65 -7.22
N ALA A 220 8.21 24.06 -6.07
CA ALA A 220 8.08 24.78 -4.81
C ALA A 220 9.41 25.37 -4.34
N VAL A 221 10.52 24.61 -4.42
CA VAL A 221 11.86 25.09 -4.08
C VAL A 221 12.33 26.19 -5.05
N GLY A 222 12.07 26.03 -6.34
CA GLY A 222 12.39 27.04 -7.36
C GLY A 222 11.60 28.34 -7.15
N SER A 223 10.31 28.24 -6.82
CA SER A 223 9.46 29.39 -6.49
C SER A 223 9.89 30.09 -5.18
N ASN A 224 10.59 29.39 -4.31
CA ASN A 224 11.19 29.92 -3.08
C ASN A 224 12.63 30.45 -3.27
N GLY A 225 13.06 30.67 -4.51
CA GLY A 225 14.38 31.23 -4.82
C GLY A 225 15.54 30.22 -4.70
N GLY A 226 15.27 28.92 -4.76
CA GLY A 226 16.31 27.87 -4.75
C GLY A 226 16.83 27.50 -3.36
N SER A 227 16.31 28.12 -2.31
CA SER A 227 16.55 27.72 -0.93
C SER A 227 15.38 26.89 -0.41
N LEU A 228 15.67 25.86 0.39
CA LEU A 228 14.65 25.17 1.20
C LEU A 228 13.94 26.16 2.16
N GLY A 229 14.53 27.34 2.40
CA GLY A 229 13.92 28.45 3.11
C GLY A 229 13.85 28.26 4.62
N ASN A 230 13.54 29.35 5.33
CA ASN A 230 13.07 29.27 6.72
C ASN A 230 11.60 28.87 6.69
N PHE A 231 11.33 27.60 6.98
CA PHE A 231 9.98 27.07 7.05
C PHE A 231 9.23 27.69 8.23
N ASN A 232 8.48 28.77 7.98
CA ASN A 232 7.56 29.33 8.95
C ASN A 232 6.15 28.82 8.68
N PHE A 233 5.74 27.79 9.42
CA PHE A 233 4.44 27.13 9.25
C PHE A 233 3.28 27.88 9.96
N GLY A 234 3.52 29.10 10.47
CA GLY A 234 2.50 29.89 11.18
C GLY A 234 2.17 29.40 12.58
N THR A 235 2.63 28.21 12.96
CA THR A 235 2.56 27.66 14.32
C THR A 235 3.93 27.80 15.02
N PRO A 236 3.99 28.29 16.27
CA PRO A 236 5.25 28.35 17.01
C PRO A 236 5.84 26.94 17.16
N ALA A 237 7.12 26.79 16.82
CA ALA A 237 7.81 25.51 16.91
C ALA A 237 7.84 25.04 18.37
N LEU A 238 7.30 23.86 18.63
CA LEU A 238 7.31 23.27 19.96
C LEU A 238 8.74 22.89 20.37
N SER A 239 9.15 23.29 21.57
CA SER A 239 10.48 22.98 22.12
C SER A 239 10.39 22.48 23.57
N GLY A 240 11.34 21.64 23.99
CA GLY A 240 11.44 21.13 25.36
C GLY A 240 10.43 20.02 25.67
N ALA A 241 9.91 20.00 26.90
CA ALA A 241 8.99 18.96 27.38
C ALA A 241 7.67 18.88 26.57
N ALA A 242 7.26 20.00 25.96
CA ALA A 242 6.08 20.08 25.11
C ALA A 242 6.21 19.31 23.78
N LEU A 243 7.43 18.92 23.38
CA LEU A 243 7.67 18.18 22.14
C LEU A 243 7.48 16.66 22.30
N VAL A 244 7.67 16.12 23.52
CA VAL A 244 7.72 14.67 23.76
C VAL A 244 6.42 13.98 23.36
N TRP A 245 5.28 14.47 23.85
CA TRP A 245 3.98 13.89 23.54
C TRP A 245 3.59 14.02 22.07
N PRO A 246 3.70 15.20 21.43
CA PRO A 246 3.51 15.35 19.98
C PRO A 246 4.40 14.43 19.15
N MET A 247 5.65 14.20 19.56
CA MET A 247 6.57 13.31 18.85
C MET A 247 6.13 11.84 18.95
N ILE A 248 5.68 11.39 20.12
CA ILE A 248 5.11 10.05 20.30
C ILE A 248 3.84 9.88 19.46
N GLN A 249 2.95 10.89 19.47
CA GLN A 249 1.75 10.89 18.64
C GLN A 249 2.08 10.86 17.14
N ALA A 250 3.15 11.56 16.71
CA ALA A 250 3.62 11.53 15.34
C ALA A 250 4.07 10.13 14.91
N ILE A 251 4.89 9.46 15.74
CA ILE A 251 5.34 8.08 15.48
C ILE A 251 4.14 7.13 15.41
N ASN A 252 3.21 7.23 16.37
CA ASN A 252 2.01 6.42 16.38
C ASN A 252 1.13 6.65 15.14
N SER A 253 1.02 7.90 14.68
CA SER A 253 0.23 8.25 13.49
C SER A 253 0.85 7.67 12.22
N VAL A 254 2.17 7.70 12.08
CA VAL A 254 2.90 7.06 10.96
C VAL A 254 2.68 5.55 10.98
N MET A 255 2.81 4.92 12.15
CA MET A 255 2.60 3.48 12.29
C MET A 255 1.16 3.10 11.96
N ALA A 256 0.18 3.82 12.51
CA ALA A 256 -1.24 3.59 12.27
C ALA A 256 -1.62 3.73 10.78
N ALA A 257 -1.04 4.70 10.07
CA ALA A 257 -1.27 4.89 8.64
C ALA A 257 -0.79 3.68 7.80
N LEU A 258 0.24 2.98 8.28
CA LEU A 258 0.86 1.88 7.56
C LEU A 258 0.41 0.48 8.05
N CYS A 259 -0.19 0.37 9.26
CA CYS A 259 -0.73 -0.86 9.83
C CYS A 259 -1.71 -1.64 8.92
N PRO A 260 -2.66 -1.01 8.21
CA PRO A 260 -3.56 -1.75 7.31
C PRO A 260 -2.81 -2.53 6.22
N ILE A 261 -1.67 -2.00 5.76
CA ILE A 261 -0.82 -2.64 4.75
C ILE A 261 -0.10 -3.84 5.35
N LEU A 262 0.37 -3.73 6.61
CA LEU A 262 1.01 -4.83 7.34
C LEU A 262 0.11 -6.07 7.42
N ILE A 263 -1.16 -5.89 7.75
CA ILE A 263 -2.08 -7.03 7.93
C ILE A 263 -2.36 -7.74 6.59
N ASN A 264 -2.28 -7.01 5.47
CA ASN A 264 -2.47 -7.57 4.12
C ASN A 264 -1.22 -8.20 3.53
N GLN A 265 -0.09 -8.17 4.24
CA GLN A 265 1.16 -8.67 3.68
C GLN A 265 1.12 -10.12 3.25
N PRO A 266 0.44 -11.04 3.97
CA PRO A 266 0.36 -12.42 3.53
C PRO A 266 -0.21 -12.58 2.12
N ASP A 267 -1.16 -11.73 1.72
CA ASP A 267 -1.79 -11.82 0.41
C ASP A 267 -0.79 -11.50 -0.71
N ILE A 268 0.09 -10.53 -0.52
CA ILE A 268 1.09 -10.12 -1.50
C ILE A 268 2.32 -11.02 -1.43
N ALA A 269 2.77 -11.35 -0.21
CA ALA A 269 3.90 -12.22 0.03
C ALA A 269 3.64 -13.65 -0.49
N SER A 270 2.38 -14.12 -0.51
CA SER A 270 2.02 -15.41 -1.09
C SER A 270 2.36 -15.53 -2.58
N ALA A 271 2.35 -14.41 -3.31
CA ALA A 271 2.66 -14.32 -4.74
C ALA A 271 4.16 -14.08 -5.01
N SER A 272 5.01 -14.11 -3.98
CA SER A 272 6.45 -13.94 -4.13
C SER A 272 7.11 -15.11 -4.86
N VAL A 273 8.10 -14.79 -5.70
CA VAL A 273 8.98 -15.79 -6.32
C VAL A 273 9.95 -16.31 -5.26
N ASN A 274 10.09 -17.64 -5.16
CA ASN A 274 11.20 -18.22 -4.40
C ASN A 274 12.50 -17.99 -5.18
N VAL A 275 13.29 -17.00 -4.76
CA VAL A 275 14.54 -16.59 -5.43
C VAL A 275 15.57 -17.72 -5.45
N LEU A 276 15.63 -18.54 -4.39
CA LEU A 276 16.60 -19.65 -4.28
C LEU A 276 15.96 -21.04 -4.20
N GLY A 277 14.62 -21.14 -4.33
CA GLY A 277 13.89 -22.43 -4.32
C GLY A 277 13.96 -23.25 -3.02
N LYS A 278 14.81 -22.88 -2.05
CA LYS A 278 15.02 -23.56 -0.77
C LYS A 278 15.08 -22.54 0.36
N ALA A 279 14.59 -22.93 1.53
CA ALA A 279 14.75 -22.16 2.76
C ALA A 279 16.12 -22.45 3.38
N TYR A 280 16.99 -21.44 3.42
CA TYR A 280 18.28 -21.51 4.09
C TYR A 280 18.11 -21.07 5.55
N TRP A 281 18.51 -21.93 6.47
CA TRP A 281 18.36 -21.69 7.91
C TRP A 281 19.54 -20.96 8.52
N ASN A 282 20.72 -21.10 7.91
CA ASN A 282 21.91 -20.42 8.33
C ASN A 282 22.30 -19.32 7.34
N VAL A 283 22.85 -18.24 7.88
CA VAL A 283 23.24 -17.05 7.11
C VAL A 283 24.36 -17.37 6.11
N TRP A 284 25.30 -18.25 6.45
CA TRP A 284 26.37 -18.67 5.54
C TRP A 284 25.86 -19.55 4.39
N ASP A 285 24.93 -20.48 4.65
CA ASP A 285 24.32 -21.30 3.59
C ASP A 285 23.48 -20.43 2.63
N LEU A 286 22.84 -19.38 3.16
CA LEU A 286 22.13 -18.39 2.35
C LEU A 286 23.09 -17.57 1.49
N TYR A 287 24.18 -17.08 2.06
CA TYR A 287 25.19 -16.30 1.33
C TYR A 287 25.87 -17.12 0.23
N ASP A 288 26.22 -18.36 0.53
CA ASP A 288 26.78 -19.30 -0.45
C ASP A 288 25.79 -19.61 -1.58
N ALA A 289 24.51 -19.80 -1.25
CA ALA A 289 23.47 -19.98 -2.24
C ALA A 289 23.21 -18.73 -3.10
N ILE A 290 23.27 -17.52 -2.52
CA ILE A 290 23.17 -16.26 -3.27
C ILE A 290 24.33 -16.15 -4.26
N LEU A 291 25.55 -16.46 -3.83
CA LEU A 291 26.73 -16.43 -4.71
C LEU A 291 26.62 -17.49 -5.81
N THR A 292 26.21 -18.71 -5.47
CA THR A 292 26.08 -19.82 -6.42
C THR A 292 25.00 -19.56 -7.47
N ALA A 293 23.86 -18.99 -7.07
CA ALA A 293 22.75 -18.72 -7.99
C ALA A 293 22.91 -17.41 -8.77
N TYR A 294 23.57 -16.39 -8.19
CA TYR A 294 23.68 -15.05 -8.77
C TYR A 294 25.13 -14.54 -8.76
N TRP A 295 26.03 -15.25 -9.45
CA TRP A 295 27.44 -14.88 -9.52
C TRP A 295 27.67 -13.59 -10.33
N GLY A 296 27.50 -12.43 -9.68
CA GLY A 296 27.71 -11.11 -10.28
C GLY A 296 28.34 -10.10 -9.31
N PRO A 297 28.88 -8.97 -9.81
CA PRO A 297 29.58 -7.98 -8.99
C PRO A 297 28.72 -7.42 -7.83
N ALA A 298 27.44 -7.16 -8.10
CA ALA A 298 26.49 -6.66 -7.10
C ALA A 298 26.19 -7.69 -6.00
N ALA A 299 26.05 -8.97 -6.35
CA ALA A 299 25.80 -10.03 -5.37
C ALA A 299 27.04 -10.27 -4.49
N ARG A 300 28.24 -10.23 -5.08
CA ARG A 300 29.52 -10.34 -4.34
C ARG A 300 29.73 -9.17 -3.39
N ALA A 301 29.49 -7.94 -3.84
CA ALA A 301 29.54 -6.76 -2.97
C ALA A 301 28.49 -6.83 -1.86
N GLY A 302 27.25 -7.21 -2.18
CA GLY A 302 26.17 -7.37 -1.22
C GLY A 302 26.48 -8.40 -0.14
N VAL A 303 26.93 -9.59 -0.51
CA VAL A 303 27.31 -10.66 0.43
C VAL A 303 28.54 -10.25 1.26
N PHE A 304 29.53 -9.58 0.64
CA PHE A 304 30.69 -9.04 1.36
C PHE A 304 30.26 -8.08 2.46
N PHE A 305 29.48 -7.04 2.16
CA PHE A 305 29.01 -6.10 3.19
C PHE A 305 28.08 -6.76 4.21
N ALA A 306 27.19 -7.66 3.79
CA ALA A 306 26.27 -8.36 4.68
C ALA A 306 27.02 -9.26 5.68
N SER A 307 28.14 -9.87 5.28
CA SER A 307 28.96 -10.70 6.17
C SER A 307 29.63 -9.94 7.31
N PHE A 308 29.93 -8.64 7.14
CA PHE A 308 30.44 -7.80 8.23
C PHE A 308 29.37 -7.46 9.27
N VAL A 309 28.12 -7.26 8.82
CA VAL A 309 27.01 -6.94 9.72
C VAL A 309 26.66 -8.15 10.58
N SER A 310 26.67 -9.37 10.01
CA SER A 310 26.35 -10.61 10.73
C SER A 310 27.41 -11.04 11.76
N ARG A 311 28.58 -10.39 11.79
CA ARG A 311 29.67 -10.72 12.72
C ARG A 311 29.50 -10.11 14.12
N LYS A 312 28.52 -9.22 14.32
CA LYS A 312 28.40 -8.42 15.55
C LYS A 312 27.78 -9.15 16.75
N ASP A 313 27.23 -10.36 16.57
CA ASP A 313 26.51 -11.09 17.62
C ASP A 313 27.33 -12.22 18.27
N SER A 314 28.66 -12.28 18.03
CA SER A 314 29.54 -13.34 18.54
C SER A 314 30.56 -12.87 19.59
N ASN A 315 30.20 -11.90 20.42
CA ASN A 315 30.94 -11.53 21.64
C ASN A 315 30.02 -11.54 22.85
#